data_AF-A0A6N8EAC3-F1
#
_entry.id   AF-A0A6N8EAC3-F1
#
_cell.length_a   1.000
_cell.length_b   1.000
_cell.length_c   1.000
_cell.angle_alpha   90.00
_cell.angle_beta   90.00
_cell.angle_gamma   90.00
#
_symmetry.space_group_name_H-M   'P 1'
#
loop_
_entity.id
_entity.type
_entity.pdbx_description
1 polymer ?
#
loop_
_entity_poly.entity_id
_entity_poly.type
_entity_poly.pdbx_seq_one_letter_code
_entity_poly.pdbx_strand_id
1 'polypeptide(L)'
;MTQISRSQGESSPRKPDVPTAMRDLIQTLRATLPFGVPEAQICSGNCQGCSRTLLDFLESELDDWERRLAAGERLGLSEFSRLIQTSHKVRRVLIRNGLLAAGD
;
A
#
# COMPACT_ATOMS: atom_id res chain seq x y z
N MET A 1 19.11 -42.30 -30.20
CA MET A 1 18.01 -41.40 -30.59
C MET A 1 16.79 -41.96 -29.87
N THR A 2 16.32 -41.37 -28.77
CA THR A 2 15.48 -40.17 -28.75
C THR A 2 15.44 -39.62 -27.32
N GLN A 3 15.57 -38.29 -27.20
CA GLN A 3 15.48 -37.54 -25.94
C GLN A 3 14.08 -37.68 -25.31
N ILE A 4 14.02 -37.94 -24.00
CA ILE A 4 12.82 -37.64 -23.20
C ILE A 4 13.09 -36.31 -22.48
N SER A 5 12.31 -35.30 -22.84
CA SER A 5 12.36 -33.95 -22.32
C SER A 5 12.07 -33.92 -20.82
N ARG A 6 12.95 -33.30 -20.04
CA ARG A 6 12.65 -32.88 -18.67
C ARG A 6 11.70 -31.69 -18.72
N SER A 7 10.41 -31.95 -18.56
CA SER A 7 9.39 -30.93 -18.36
C SER A 7 9.37 -30.52 -16.89
N GLN A 8 10.00 -29.37 -16.63
CA GLN A 8 9.59 -28.28 -15.74
C GLN A 8 8.98 -28.63 -14.38
N GLY A 9 9.73 -28.27 -13.33
CA GLY A 9 9.23 -28.20 -11.96
C GLY A 9 8.20 -27.09 -11.80
N GLU A 10 7.03 -27.46 -11.31
CA GLU A 10 6.02 -26.58 -10.73
C GLU A 10 6.68 -25.66 -9.68
N SER A 11 6.57 -24.36 -9.92
CA SER A 11 7.05 -23.33 -8.99
C SER A 11 5.92 -22.96 -8.04
N SER A 12 6.00 -23.38 -6.78
CA SER A 12 5.22 -22.81 -5.68
C SER A 12 5.27 -21.27 -5.72
N PRO A 13 4.23 -20.55 -5.27
CA PRO A 13 4.28 -19.08 -5.25
C PRO A 13 5.45 -18.66 -4.37
N ARG A 14 6.57 -18.26 -4.99
CA ARG A 14 7.71 -17.72 -4.26
C ARG A 14 7.20 -16.48 -3.54
N LYS A 15 7.55 -16.35 -2.26
CA LYS A 15 7.35 -15.10 -1.54
C LYS A 15 7.95 -13.98 -2.39
N PRO A 16 7.19 -12.93 -2.71
CA PRO A 16 7.70 -11.84 -3.51
C PRO A 16 8.90 -11.20 -2.81
N ASP A 17 9.84 -10.69 -3.61
CA ASP A 17 10.90 -9.82 -3.10
C ASP A 17 10.30 -8.50 -2.59
N VAL A 18 11.03 -7.81 -1.72
CA VAL A 18 10.55 -6.58 -1.06
C VAL A 18 10.09 -5.51 -2.06
N PRO A 19 10.83 -5.19 -3.15
CA PRO A 19 10.35 -4.26 -4.16
C PRO A 19 9.01 -4.65 -4.78
N THR A 20 8.82 -5.93 -5.12
CA THR A 20 7.55 -6.43 -5.66
C THR A 20 6.42 -6.30 -4.64
N ALA A 21 6.63 -6.75 -3.40
CA ALA A 21 5.65 -6.62 -2.34
C ALA A 21 5.29 -5.16 -2.02
N MET A 22 6.26 -4.25 -2.09
CA MET A 22 6.05 -2.81 -1.89
C MET A 22 5.14 -2.22 -3.00
N ARG A 23 5.39 -2.58 -4.27
CA ARG A 23 4.54 -2.14 -5.39
C ARG A 23 3.11 -2.64 -5.26
N ASP A 24 2.93 -3.89 -4.86
CA ASP A 24 1.60 -4.49 -4.65
C ASP A 24 0.85 -3.79 -3.51
N LEU A 25 1.55 -3.48 -2.42
CA LEU A 25 0.99 -2.71 -1.31
C LEU A 25 0.56 -1.31 -1.76
N ILE A 26 1.41 -0.58 -2.48
CA ILE A 26 1.10 0.77 -2.98
C ILE A 26 -0.14 0.74 -3.87
N GLN A 27 -0.21 -0.19 -4.84
CA GLN A 27 -1.38 -0.36 -5.70
C GLN A 27 -2.65 -0.66 -4.90
N THR A 28 -2.55 -1.57 -3.92
CA THR A 28 -3.67 -1.91 -3.04
C THR A 28 -4.17 -0.69 -2.26
N LEU A 29 -3.27 0.10 -1.70
CA LEU A 29 -3.62 1.32 -0.96
C LEU A 29 -4.29 2.36 -1.86
N ARG A 30 -3.73 2.63 -3.04
CA ARG A 30 -4.32 3.55 -4.03
C ARG A 30 -5.71 3.11 -4.48
N ALA A 31 -5.96 1.79 -4.57
CA ALA A 31 -7.25 1.25 -4.98
C ALA A 31 -8.31 1.24 -3.86
N THR A 32 -7.88 1.19 -2.58
CA THR A 32 -8.80 0.98 -1.44
C THR A 32 -9.04 2.23 -0.60
N LEU A 33 -8.14 3.21 -0.65
CA LEU A 33 -8.26 4.44 0.13
C LEU A 33 -8.81 5.59 -0.73
N PRO A 34 -9.62 6.49 -0.14
CA PRO A 34 -10.35 7.51 -0.89
C PRO A 34 -9.50 8.77 -1.16
N PHE A 35 -8.30 8.62 -1.73
CA PHE A 35 -7.40 9.75 -2.01
C PHE A 35 -8.03 10.83 -2.90
N GLY A 36 -8.82 10.43 -3.91
CA GLY A 36 -9.43 11.34 -4.89
C GLY A 36 -10.87 11.76 -4.59
N VAL A 37 -11.47 11.37 -3.46
CA VAL A 37 -12.90 11.58 -3.19
C VAL A 37 -13.10 12.90 -2.44
N PRO A 38 -13.78 13.92 -3.03
CA PRO A 38 -13.99 15.21 -2.37
C PRO A 38 -14.66 15.09 -1.01
N GLU A 39 -15.61 14.17 -0.85
CA GLU A 39 -16.34 13.91 0.39
C GLU A 39 -15.42 13.42 1.51
N ALA A 40 -14.36 12.65 1.19
CA ALA A 40 -13.32 12.26 2.15
C ALA A 40 -12.41 13.44 2.56
N GLN A 41 -12.47 14.53 1.81
CA GLN A 41 -11.71 15.76 2.03
C GLN A 41 -12.54 16.89 2.69
N ILE A 42 -13.85 16.68 2.93
CA ILE A 42 -14.71 17.64 3.63
C ILE A 42 -14.45 17.55 5.14
N CYS A 43 -13.82 18.58 5.69
CA CYS A 43 -13.59 18.70 7.13
C CYS A 43 -14.83 19.28 7.81
N SER A 44 -15.44 18.53 8.72
CA SER A 44 -16.57 18.99 9.56
C SER A 44 -16.13 19.67 10.86
N GLY A 45 -14.81 19.78 11.11
CA GLY A 45 -14.25 20.39 12.33
C GLY A 45 -14.29 19.50 13.58
N ASN A 46 -14.96 18.34 13.55
CA ASN A 46 -15.11 17.44 14.70
C ASN A 46 -14.41 16.06 14.50
N CYS A 47 -13.33 16.02 13.72
CA CYS A 47 -12.62 14.78 13.42
C CYS A 47 -11.61 14.41 14.54
N GLN A 48 -11.53 13.11 14.87
CA GLN A 48 -10.49 12.55 15.76
C GLN A 48 -9.18 12.35 14.98
N GLY A 49 -8.63 13.48 14.47
CA GLY A 49 -7.56 13.56 13.49
C GLY A 49 -8.10 13.86 12.07
N CYS A 50 -7.50 14.84 11.39
CA CYS A 50 -7.94 15.29 10.06
C CYS A 50 -7.68 14.21 9.00
N SER A 51 -8.74 13.55 8.52
CA SER A 51 -8.68 12.54 7.45
C SER A 51 -7.96 13.03 6.20
N ARG A 52 -8.25 14.27 5.78
CA ARG A 52 -7.63 14.90 4.62
C ARG A 52 -6.11 14.97 4.76
N THR A 53 -5.61 15.58 5.83
CA THR A 53 -4.17 15.68 6.07
C THR A 53 -3.48 14.32 6.13
N LEU A 54 -4.15 13.31 6.68
CA LEU A 54 -3.62 11.95 6.71
C LEU A 54 -3.60 11.27 5.33
N LEU A 55 -4.60 11.54 4.49
CA LEU A 55 -4.63 11.10 3.09
C LEU A 55 -3.53 11.81 2.29
N ASP A 56 -3.40 13.12 2.40
CA ASP A 56 -2.36 13.91 1.72
C ASP A 56 -0.94 13.43 2.12
N PHE A 57 -0.74 13.19 3.41
CA PHE A 57 0.52 12.64 3.94
C PHE A 57 0.79 11.25 3.36
N LEU A 58 -0.19 10.34 3.41
CA LEU A 58 0.00 8.99 2.91
C LEU A 58 0.21 8.98 1.40
N GLU A 59 -0.50 9.81 0.63
CA GLU A 59 -0.28 9.95 -0.81
C GLU A 59 1.15 10.39 -1.11
N SER A 60 1.66 11.39 -0.39
CA SER A 60 3.06 11.85 -0.51
C SER A 60 4.06 10.75 -0.19
N GLU A 61 3.80 9.92 0.83
CA GLU A 61 4.65 8.76 1.14
C GLU A 61 4.63 7.73 0.01
N LEU A 62 3.45 7.44 -0.58
CA LEU A 62 3.35 6.50 -1.69
C LEU A 62 4.13 6.99 -2.91
N ASP A 63 4.03 8.29 -3.23
CA ASP A 63 4.80 8.91 -4.31
C ASP A 63 6.32 8.82 -4.08
N ASP A 64 6.78 9.05 -2.84
CA ASP A 64 8.20 8.89 -2.48
C ASP A 64 8.67 7.44 -2.67
N TRP A 65 7.87 6.47 -2.19
CA TRP A 65 8.19 5.06 -2.36
C TRP A 65 8.25 4.64 -3.83
N GLU A 66 7.32 5.08 -4.67
CA GLU A 66 7.33 4.81 -6.10
C GLU A 66 8.58 5.39 -6.77
N ARG A 67 9.00 6.62 -6.41
CA ARG A 67 10.24 7.23 -6.91
C ARG A 67 11.48 6.44 -6.52
N ARG A 68 11.57 6.00 -5.26
CA ARG A 68 12.70 5.20 -4.74
C ARG A 68 12.78 3.82 -5.39
N LEU A 69 11.63 3.19 -5.60
CA LEU A 69 11.52 1.94 -6.35
C LEU A 69 11.93 2.12 -7.81
N ALA A 70 11.57 3.23 -8.46
CA ALA A 70 11.97 3.54 -9.83
C ALA A 70 13.47 3.84 -9.95
N ALA A 71 14.08 4.43 -8.92
CA ALA A 71 15.52 4.66 -8.83
C ALA A 71 16.35 3.38 -8.56
N GLY A 72 15.69 2.24 -8.33
CA GLY A 72 16.37 0.97 -8.02
C GLY A 72 16.97 0.93 -6.61
N GLU A 73 16.46 1.74 -5.68
CA GLU A 73 16.93 1.74 -4.30
C GLU A 73 16.69 0.37 -3.64
N ARG A 74 17.68 -0.10 -2.88
CA ARG A 74 17.58 -1.39 -2.18
C ARG A 74 16.79 -1.22 -0.87
N LEU A 75 15.50 -1.49 -0.94
CA LEU A 75 14.59 -1.39 0.21
C LEU A 75 14.61 -2.66 1.07
N GLY A 76 14.62 -2.48 2.38
CA GLY A 76 14.57 -3.55 3.37
C GLY A 76 13.15 -3.89 3.87
N LEU A 77 13.07 -4.98 4.64
CA LEU A 77 11.84 -5.41 5.31
C LEU A 77 11.38 -4.40 6.38
N SER A 78 12.30 -3.64 6.97
CA SER A 78 12.01 -2.65 8.00
C SER A 78 11.21 -1.48 7.41
N GLU A 79 11.64 -0.98 6.26
CA GLU A 79 10.97 0.06 5.47
C GLU A 79 9.58 -0.38 5.02
N PHE A 80 9.46 -1.59 4.49
CA PHE A 80 8.19 -2.19 4.12
C PHE A 80 7.24 -2.30 5.30
N SER A 81 7.73 -2.78 6.45
CA SER A 81 6.94 -2.89 7.69
C SER A 81 6.48 -1.52 8.18
N ARG A 82 7.30 -0.48 8.02
CA ARG A 82 6.93 0.90 8.38
C ARG A 82 5.79 1.41 7.50
N LEU A 83 5.83 1.21 6.18
CA LEU A 83 4.75 1.63 5.30
C LEU A 83 3.42 0.93 5.63
N ILE A 84 3.46 -0.38 5.92
CA ILE A 84 2.28 -1.13 6.39
C ILE A 84 1.72 -0.49 7.66
N GLN A 85 2.56 -0.26 8.68
CA GLN A 85 2.08 0.29 9.94
C GLN A 85 1.48 1.69 9.77
N THR A 86 2.10 2.53 8.93
CA THR A 86 1.60 3.87 8.61
C THR A 86 0.23 3.78 7.93
N SER A 87 0.09 2.95 6.89
CA SER A 87 -1.17 2.81 6.15
C SER A 87 -2.31 2.25 7.03
N HIS A 88 -2.01 1.29 7.92
CA HIS A 88 -2.98 0.78 8.89
C HIS A 88 -3.46 1.84 9.88
N LYS A 89 -2.57 2.72 10.36
CA LYS A 89 -2.94 3.82 11.25
C LYS A 89 -3.87 4.82 10.56
N VAL A 90 -3.54 5.19 9.32
CA VAL A 90 -4.37 6.08 8.49
C VAL A 90 -5.74 5.43 8.25
N ARG A 91 -5.79 4.18 7.79
CA ARG A 91 -7.04 3.43 7.59
C ARG A 91 -7.93 3.43 8.84
N ARG A 92 -7.35 3.24 10.03
CA ARG A 92 -8.10 3.25 11.31
C ARG A 92 -8.73 4.61 11.60
N VAL A 93 -8.07 5.72 11.25
CA VAL A 93 -8.67 7.05 11.40
C VAL A 93 -9.80 7.23 10.41
N LEU A 94 -9.62 6.82 9.16
CA LEU A 94 -10.66 6.90 8.13
C LEU A 94 -11.92 6.11 8.51
N ILE A 95 -11.77 4.90 9.06
CA ILE A 95 -12.88 4.09 9.58
C ILE A 95 -13.60 4.82 10.72
N ARG A 96 -12.85 5.35 11.71
CA ARG A 96 -13.42 6.09 12.85
C ARG A 96 -14.16 7.36 12.42
N ASN A 97 -13.70 7.99 11.34
CA ASN A 97 -14.31 9.17 10.76
C ASN A 97 -15.41 8.83 9.74
N GLY A 98 -15.80 7.55 9.59
CA GLY A 98 -16.89 7.11 8.72
C GLY A 98 -16.59 7.16 7.22
N LEU A 99 -15.33 7.32 6.83
CA LEU A 99 -14.90 7.42 5.42
C LEU A 99 -14.61 6.06 4.79
N LEU A 100 -14.45 5.03 5.61
CA LEU A 100 -14.28 3.65 5.19
C LEU A 100 -15.14 2.74 6.06
N ALA A 101 -15.67 1.69 5.45
CA ALA A 101 -16.24 0.60 6.23
C ALA A 101 -15.11 -0.09 7.04
N ALA A 102 -15.41 -0.43 8.29
CA ALA A 102 -14.61 -1.44 8.99
C ALA A 102 -14.83 -2.76 8.25
N GLY A 103 -13.97 -3.06 7.27
CA GLY A 103 -14.01 -4.35 6.59
C GLY A 103 -13.92 -5.48 7.63
N ASP A 104 -14.76 -6.50 7.44
CA ASP A 104 -14.85 -7.75 8.21
C ASP A 104 -13.51 -8.51 8.20
#